data_AF-A0A3B9CZJ2-F1
#
_entry.id   AF-A0A3B9CZJ2-F1
#
_cell.length_a   1.000
_cell.length_b   1.000
_cell.length_c   1.000
_cell.angle_alpha   90.00
_cell.angle_beta   90.00
_cell.angle_gamma   90.00
#
_symmetry.space_group_name_H-M   'P 1'
#
loop_
_entity.id
_entity.type
_entity.pdbx_description
1 polymer ?
#
loop_
_entity_poly.entity_id
_entity_poly.type
_entity_poly.pdbx_seq_one_letter_code
_entity_poly.pdbx_strand_id
1 'polypeptide(L)'
;MSLSIRDALARLANGQETAILCSETGFSSARGEGTELVFPGSFNPLHQGHCELAQVAGKCLGLTATYELSVRNVDKSALSADEISTRLQQFPDSQVLLTNAPLFTDKAAIFPGCAFVVGMDTAERLLNPQYYGGTAGLTAAMSRFADGGHRFVVGGRVSVQDGFRTAERLDVPEQFRSLFIVLSESDFRVDLSSTQLREGGADPV
;
A
#
# COMPACT_ATOMS: atom_id res chain seq x y z
N MET A 1 -3.56 27.51 -0.68
CA MET A 1 -4.12 27.37 -2.04
C MET A 1 -4.10 25.89 -2.38
N SER A 2 -5.24 25.33 -2.79
CA SER A 2 -5.33 23.95 -3.25
C SER A 2 -4.58 23.82 -4.59
N LEU A 3 -3.71 22.83 -4.73
CA LEU A 3 -2.97 22.60 -5.98
C LEU A 3 -3.89 22.00 -7.05
N SER A 4 -3.64 22.27 -8.33
CA SER A 4 -4.25 21.45 -9.38
C SER A 4 -3.60 20.06 -9.38
N ILE A 5 -4.29 19.04 -9.92
CA ILE A 5 -3.70 17.70 -10.07
C ILE A 5 -2.40 17.74 -10.89
N ARG A 6 -2.33 18.57 -11.94
CA ARG A 6 -1.13 18.69 -12.78
C ARG A 6 0.04 19.30 -11.99
N ASP A 7 -0.23 20.32 -11.18
CA ASP A 7 0.80 20.93 -10.32
C ASP A 7 1.27 19.97 -9.23
N ALA A 8 0.34 19.23 -8.62
CA ALA A 8 0.66 18.20 -7.64
C ALA A 8 1.58 17.13 -8.23
N LEU A 9 1.24 16.60 -9.41
CA LEU A 9 2.06 15.60 -10.09
C LEU A 9 3.42 16.15 -10.54
N ALA A 10 3.47 17.40 -11.00
CA ALA A 10 4.74 18.05 -11.35
C ALA A 10 5.66 18.21 -10.12
N ARG A 11 5.10 18.58 -8.97
CA ARG A 11 5.87 18.69 -7.71
C ARG A 11 6.44 17.36 -7.26
N LEU A 12 5.65 16.28 -7.32
CA LEU A 12 6.13 14.92 -7.03
C LEU A 12 7.19 14.44 -8.03
N ALA A 13 7.00 14.73 -9.33
CA ALA A 13 7.94 14.34 -10.38
C ALA A 13 9.29 15.06 -10.27
N ASN A 14 9.27 16.33 -9.85
CA ASN A 14 10.45 17.17 -9.69
C ASN A 14 11.11 17.04 -8.30
N GLY A 15 10.57 16.21 -7.40
CA GLY A 15 11.08 16.04 -6.04
C GLY A 15 10.89 17.28 -5.15
N GLN A 16 9.98 18.19 -5.52
CA GLN A 16 9.64 19.36 -4.70
C GLN A 16 8.79 18.97 -3.49
N GLU A 17 8.02 17.89 -3.63
CA GLU A 17 7.25 17.26 -2.57
C GLU A 17 7.52 15.75 -2.61
N THR A 18 7.54 15.10 -1.46
CA THR A 18 7.65 13.64 -1.35
C THR A 18 6.30 12.95 -1.25
N ALA A 19 5.31 13.63 -0.66
CA ALA A 19 3.93 13.19 -0.57
C ALA A 19 2.95 14.37 -0.73
N ILE A 20 1.79 14.09 -1.31
CA ILE A 20 0.69 15.04 -1.46
C ILE A 20 -0.58 14.37 -0.96
N LEU A 21 -1.33 15.05 -0.08
CA LEU A 21 -2.64 14.61 0.37
C LEU A 21 -3.70 15.07 -0.63
N CYS A 22 -4.47 14.13 -1.15
CA CYS A 22 -5.69 14.37 -1.90
C CYS A 22 -6.91 14.18 -0.98
N SER A 23 -7.80 15.17 -0.98
CA SER A 23 -9.07 15.17 -0.24
C SER A 23 -10.15 15.88 -1.05
N GLU A 24 -11.37 15.93 -0.54
CA GLU A 24 -12.48 16.70 -1.14
C GLU A 24 -12.15 18.19 -1.36
N THR A 25 -11.27 18.75 -0.51
CA THR A 25 -10.82 20.16 -0.63
C THR A 25 -9.69 20.35 -1.65
N GLY A 26 -9.28 19.27 -2.31
CA GLY A 26 -8.24 19.19 -3.33
C GLY A 26 -6.88 18.74 -2.77
N PHE A 27 -5.81 19.26 -3.35
CA PHE A 27 -4.45 18.75 -3.16
C PHE A 27 -3.61 19.67 -2.26
N SER A 28 -2.93 19.08 -1.29
CA SER A 28 -2.04 19.79 -0.36
C SER A 28 -0.77 18.98 -0.06
N SER A 29 0.32 19.65 0.29
CA SER A 29 1.56 18.97 0.68
C SER A 29 1.33 18.11 1.93
N ALA A 30 1.88 16.90 1.93
CA ALA A 30 1.85 16.00 3.08
C ALA A 30 3.26 15.66 3.52
N ARG A 31 3.44 15.38 4.81
CA ARG A 31 4.69 14.88 5.38
C ARG A 31 4.35 13.74 6.33
N GLY A 32 5.15 12.69 6.35
CA GLY A 32 5.01 11.65 7.35
C GLY A 32 5.33 12.23 8.73
N GLU A 33 4.35 12.26 9.63
CA GLU A 33 4.54 12.74 11.01
C GLU A 33 4.89 11.60 11.99
N GLY A 34 4.96 10.36 11.49
CA GLY A 34 5.26 9.16 12.25
C GLY A 34 4.04 8.59 12.97
N THR A 35 4.02 7.27 13.19
CA THR A 35 2.86 6.52 13.72
C THR A 35 1.64 6.52 12.78
N GLU A 36 1.90 6.39 11.48
CA GLU A 36 0.85 6.30 10.45
C GLU A 36 0.57 4.84 10.08
N LEU A 37 -0.65 4.58 9.60
CA LEU A 37 -0.99 3.34 8.93
C LEU A 37 -1.22 3.65 7.44
N VAL A 38 -0.26 3.30 6.60
CA VAL A 38 -0.30 3.59 5.17
C VAL A 38 -0.74 2.34 4.43
N PHE A 39 -1.68 2.46 3.48
CA PHE A 39 -2.11 1.34 2.63
C PHE A 39 -1.75 1.60 1.16
N PRO A 40 -0.54 1.21 0.72
CA PRO A 40 -0.14 1.32 -0.67
C PRO A 40 -0.93 0.36 -1.56
N GLY A 41 -1.45 0.87 -2.68
CA GLY A 41 -2.15 0.04 -3.65
C GLY A 41 -2.33 0.71 -5.00
N SER A 42 -2.57 -0.12 -6.03
CA SER A 42 -2.93 0.41 -7.35
C SER A 42 -4.39 0.83 -7.44
N PHE A 43 -5.27 0.21 -6.65
CA PHE A 43 -6.70 0.47 -6.55
C PHE A 43 -7.37 0.62 -7.91
N ASN A 44 -7.16 -0.36 -8.78
CA ASN A 44 -7.60 -0.33 -10.17
C ASN A 44 -8.42 -1.58 -10.55
N PRO A 45 -9.69 -1.70 -10.15
CA PRO A 45 -10.44 -0.75 -9.32
C PRO A 45 -10.28 -0.98 -7.80
N LEU A 46 -10.69 0.01 -7.00
CA LEU A 46 -10.98 -0.17 -5.58
C LEU A 46 -12.16 -1.15 -5.43
N HIS A 47 -12.18 -1.91 -4.34
CA HIS A 47 -13.24 -2.87 -4.08
C HIS A 47 -13.40 -3.14 -2.58
N GLN A 48 -14.52 -3.76 -2.18
CA GLN A 48 -14.85 -4.02 -0.78
C GLN A 48 -13.71 -4.66 0.02
N GLY A 49 -13.01 -5.63 -0.56
CA GLY A 49 -11.86 -6.25 0.11
C GLY A 49 -10.72 -5.29 0.50
N HIS A 50 -10.51 -4.20 -0.25
CA HIS A 50 -9.57 -3.16 0.16
C HIS A 50 -10.12 -2.37 1.35
N CYS A 51 -11.39 -1.97 1.29
CA CYS A 51 -12.06 -1.22 2.35
C CYS A 51 -12.06 -1.98 3.68
N GLU A 52 -12.38 -3.27 3.64
CA GLU A 52 -12.35 -4.15 4.81
C GLU A 52 -10.93 -4.32 5.34
N LEU A 53 -9.93 -4.52 4.48
CA LEU A 53 -8.55 -4.68 4.91
C LEU A 53 -8.04 -3.42 5.62
N ALA A 54 -8.31 -2.25 5.05
CA ALA A 54 -7.98 -0.96 5.65
C ALA A 54 -8.59 -0.82 7.05
N GLN A 55 -9.87 -1.21 7.19
CA GLN A 55 -10.61 -1.08 8.44
C GLN A 55 -10.13 -2.07 9.51
N VAL A 56 -9.88 -3.34 9.15
CA VAL A 56 -9.39 -4.37 10.08
C VAL A 56 -7.97 -4.07 10.52
N ALA A 57 -7.08 -3.68 9.59
CA ALA A 57 -5.73 -3.27 9.93
C ALA A 57 -5.72 -2.05 10.86
N GLY A 58 -6.61 -1.08 10.60
CA GLY A 58 -6.79 0.08 11.47
C GLY A 58 -7.22 -0.29 12.89
N LYS A 59 -8.21 -1.17 13.04
CA LYS A 59 -8.64 -1.70 14.34
C LYS A 59 -7.52 -2.44 15.07
N CYS A 60 -6.73 -3.23 14.35
CA CYS A 60 -5.61 -4.00 14.91
C CYS A 60 -4.55 -3.10 15.57
N LEU A 61 -4.28 -1.94 14.97
CA LEU A 61 -3.26 -0.99 15.47
C LEU A 61 -3.84 0.20 16.25
N GLY A 62 -5.16 0.36 16.30
CA GLY A 62 -5.79 1.56 16.86
C GLY A 62 -5.52 2.83 16.02
N LEU A 63 -5.32 2.68 14.72
CA LEU A 63 -5.01 3.75 13.77
C LEU A 63 -6.03 3.80 12.64
N THR A 64 -6.10 4.93 11.93
CA THR A 64 -6.86 5.01 10.67
C THR A 64 -5.92 4.74 9.51
N ALA A 65 -6.26 3.78 8.65
CA ALA A 65 -5.50 3.52 7.44
C ALA A 65 -5.71 4.63 6.41
N THR A 66 -4.62 5.19 5.90
CA THR A 66 -4.63 6.15 4.78
C THR A 66 -4.18 5.44 3.52
N TYR A 67 -5.01 5.45 2.48
CA TYR A 67 -4.65 4.88 1.19
C TYR A 67 -3.50 5.65 0.55
N GLU A 68 -2.63 4.94 -0.14
CA GLU A 68 -1.51 5.53 -0.85
C GLU A 68 -1.44 5.01 -2.28
N LEU A 69 -1.32 5.94 -3.23
CA LEU A 69 -1.18 5.67 -4.66
C LEU A 69 0.14 6.27 -5.15
N SER A 70 1.07 5.38 -5.54
CA SER A 70 2.28 5.80 -6.22
C SER A 70 1.98 6.19 -7.67
N VAL A 71 2.39 7.40 -8.07
CA VAL A 71 2.20 7.93 -9.42
C VAL A 71 3.11 7.25 -10.45
N ARG A 72 4.09 6.46 -9.99
CA ARG A 72 4.94 5.58 -10.79
C ARG A 72 4.83 4.13 -10.32
N ASN A 73 4.92 3.20 -11.26
CA ASN A 73 5.14 1.79 -10.96
C ASN A 73 6.61 1.43 -11.21
N VAL A 74 7.14 0.42 -10.51
CA VAL A 74 8.53 -0.04 -10.60
C VAL A 74 8.97 -0.31 -12.07
N ASP A 75 8.04 -0.75 -12.92
CA ASP A 75 8.32 -1.20 -14.30
C ASP A 75 7.53 -0.47 -15.40
N LYS A 76 6.85 0.66 -15.12
CA LYS A 76 6.02 1.36 -16.12
C LYS A 76 6.27 2.87 -16.13
N SER A 77 5.86 3.52 -17.22
CA SER A 77 5.74 4.98 -17.30
C SER A 77 4.88 5.52 -16.15
N ALA A 78 5.09 6.79 -15.78
CA ALA A 78 4.23 7.47 -14.83
C ALA A 78 2.76 7.40 -15.30
N LEU A 79 1.84 7.23 -14.33
CA LEU A 79 0.41 7.26 -14.60
C LEU A 79 0.03 8.65 -15.13
N SER A 80 -0.91 8.72 -16.06
CA SER A 80 -1.42 10.00 -16.55
C SER A 80 -2.24 10.71 -15.47
N ALA A 81 -2.37 12.03 -15.58
CA ALA A 81 -3.23 12.79 -14.67
C ALA A 81 -4.69 12.30 -14.72
N ASP A 82 -5.16 11.89 -15.90
CA ASP A 82 -6.52 11.37 -16.09
C ASP A 82 -6.67 10.02 -15.39
N GLU A 83 -5.69 9.11 -15.50
CA GLU A 83 -5.74 7.81 -14.82
C GLU A 83 -5.69 7.97 -13.30
N ILE A 84 -4.86 8.88 -12.78
CA ILE A 84 -4.82 9.19 -11.35
C ILE A 84 -6.15 9.79 -10.90
N SER A 85 -6.72 10.73 -11.67
CA SER A 85 -8.02 11.32 -11.40
C SER A 85 -9.12 10.25 -11.33
N THR A 86 -9.20 9.35 -12.31
CA THR A 86 -10.15 8.22 -12.31
C THR A 86 -9.98 7.34 -11.08
N ARG A 87 -8.74 7.02 -10.69
CA ARG A 87 -8.50 6.19 -9.50
C ARG A 87 -8.92 6.89 -8.21
N LEU A 88 -8.64 8.19 -8.08
CA LEU A 88 -9.00 9.01 -6.92
C LEU A 88 -10.52 9.18 -6.77
N GLN A 89 -11.28 9.22 -7.86
CA GLN A 89 -12.74 9.33 -7.82
C GLN A 89 -13.43 8.14 -7.12
N GLN A 90 -12.75 7.00 -6.99
CA GLN A 90 -13.25 5.83 -6.24
C GLN A 90 -13.18 6.01 -4.72
N PHE A 91 -12.60 7.11 -4.22
CA PHE A 91 -12.40 7.38 -2.79
C PHE A 91 -13.20 8.61 -2.34
N PRO A 92 -14.53 8.62 -2.46
CA PRO A 92 -15.34 9.83 -2.22
C PRO A 92 -15.13 10.40 -0.81
N ASP A 93 -15.06 9.54 0.21
CA ASP A 93 -14.98 9.94 1.62
C ASP A 93 -13.59 9.72 2.25
N SER A 94 -12.58 9.37 1.46
CA SER A 94 -11.25 8.97 1.97
C SER A 94 -10.15 9.91 1.51
N GLN A 95 -9.21 10.18 2.41
CA GLN A 95 -7.97 10.85 2.05
C GLN A 95 -7.01 9.85 1.37
N VAL A 96 -6.38 10.28 0.29
CA VAL A 96 -5.41 9.47 -0.46
C VAL A 96 -4.08 10.21 -0.52
N LEU A 97 -3.00 9.54 -0.12
CA LEU A 97 -1.64 10.01 -0.31
C LEU A 97 -1.18 9.69 -1.73
N LEU A 98 -0.72 10.71 -2.45
CA LEU A 98 0.02 10.55 -3.69
C LEU A 98 1.51 10.63 -3.40
N THR A 99 2.27 9.64 -3.85
CA THR A 99 3.74 9.67 -3.78
C THR A 99 4.37 9.35 -5.13
N ASN A 100 5.67 9.61 -5.25
CA ASN A 100 6.49 9.12 -6.36
C ASN A 100 7.44 8.00 -5.88
N ALA A 101 6.93 7.08 -5.03
CA ALA A 101 7.70 6.04 -4.38
C ALA A 101 7.19 4.65 -4.78
N PRO A 102 7.75 4.01 -5.82
CA PRO A 102 7.27 2.71 -6.29
C PRO A 102 7.69 1.55 -5.39
N LEU A 103 8.75 1.70 -4.57
CA LEU A 103 9.25 0.66 -3.66
C LEU A 103 8.86 0.97 -2.20
N PHE A 104 8.68 -0.08 -1.38
CA PHE A 104 8.43 0.09 0.05
C PHE A 104 9.59 0.75 0.79
N THR A 105 10.83 0.56 0.34
CA THR A 105 12.00 1.27 0.88
C THR A 105 11.91 2.78 0.66
N ASP A 106 11.37 3.20 -0.48
CA ASP A 106 11.17 4.62 -0.78
C ASP A 106 10.03 5.18 0.07
N LYS A 107 8.94 4.42 0.23
CA LYS A 107 7.82 4.78 1.11
C LYS A 107 8.25 4.91 2.56
N ALA A 108 9.08 4.00 3.06
CA ALA A 108 9.62 4.05 4.41
C ALA A 108 10.44 5.32 4.67
N ALA A 109 11.15 5.84 3.67
CA ALA A 109 11.86 7.10 3.78
C ALA A 109 10.91 8.32 3.84
N ILE A 110 9.71 8.22 3.26
CA ILE A 110 8.68 9.27 3.28
C ILE A 110 7.87 9.24 4.58
N PHE A 111 7.58 8.05 5.09
CA PHE A 111 6.70 7.80 6.24
C PHE A 111 7.47 7.07 7.36
N PRO A 112 8.38 7.77 8.07
CA PRO A 112 9.24 7.13 9.07
C PRO A 112 8.42 6.48 10.19
N GLY A 113 8.75 5.23 10.56
CA GLY A 113 8.07 4.50 11.63
C GLY A 113 6.61 4.12 11.37
N CYS A 114 6.11 4.26 10.13
CA CYS A 114 4.75 3.85 9.80
C CYS A 114 4.60 2.32 9.71
N ALA A 115 3.37 1.86 9.86
CA ALA A 115 2.98 0.51 9.48
C ALA A 115 2.36 0.53 8.06
N PHE A 116 2.68 -0.47 7.26
CA PHE A 116 2.13 -0.66 5.92
C PHE A 116 1.07 -1.75 5.92
N VAL A 117 -0.11 -1.46 5.36
CA VAL A 117 -1.11 -2.48 5.05
C VAL A 117 -0.76 -3.13 3.72
N VAL A 118 -0.73 -4.45 3.67
CA VAL A 118 -0.44 -5.22 2.45
C VAL A 118 -1.33 -6.46 2.35
N GLY A 119 -1.69 -6.83 1.12
CA GLY A 119 -2.27 -8.15 0.86
C GLY A 119 -1.19 -9.23 0.76
N MET A 120 -1.62 -10.50 0.83
CA MET A 120 -0.73 -11.67 0.77
C MET A 120 0.24 -11.65 -0.42
N ASP A 121 -0.26 -11.41 -1.64
CA ASP A 121 0.58 -11.39 -2.86
C ASP A 121 1.70 -10.33 -2.78
N THR A 122 1.43 -9.19 -2.13
CA THR A 122 2.42 -8.13 -1.91
C THR A 122 3.42 -8.51 -0.82
N ALA A 123 2.97 -9.16 0.25
CA ALA A 123 3.85 -9.66 1.31
C ALA A 123 4.82 -10.75 0.79
N GLU A 124 4.35 -11.67 -0.06
CA GLU A 124 5.21 -12.67 -0.72
C GLU A 124 6.29 -12.01 -1.58
N ARG A 125 5.93 -10.95 -2.33
CA ARG A 125 6.91 -10.18 -3.11
C ARG A 125 7.90 -9.43 -2.24
N LEU A 126 7.45 -8.87 -1.11
CA LEU A 126 8.31 -8.16 -0.16
C LEU A 126 9.38 -9.09 0.44
N LEU A 127 9.07 -10.38 0.59
CA LEU A 127 10.00 -11.39 1.08
C LEU A 127 10.78 -12.10 -0.03
N ASN A 128 10.59 -11.73 -1.30
CA ASN A 128 11.24 -12.41 -2.41
C ASN A 128 12.60 -11.74 -2.75
N PRO A 129 13.72 -12.47 -2.60
CA PRO A 129 15.06 -11.94 -2.85
C PRO A 129 15.29 -11.38 -4.26
N GLN A 130 14.51 -11.79 -5.26
CA GLN A 130 14.66 -11.32 -6.64
C GLN A 130 14.47 -9.81 -6.77
N TYR A 131 13.66 -9.19 -5.89
CA TYR A 131 13.43 -7.74 -5.90
C TYR A 131 14.51 -6.94 -5.18
N TYR A 132 15.47 -7.60 -4.55
CA TYR A 132 16.51 -6.98 -3.72
C TYR A 132 17.93 -7.30 -4.17
N GLY A 133 18.10 -7.88 -5.37
CA GLY A 133 19.43 -8.31 -5.84
C GLY A 133 20.00 -9.51 -5.07
N GLY A 134 19.12 -10.35 -4.51
CA GLY A 134 19.46 -11.57 -3.77
C GLY A 134 19.26 -11.48 -2.27
N THR A 135 19.56 -12.57 -1.56
CA THR A 135 19.26 -12.73 -0.13
C THR A 135 19.92 -11.68 0.75
N ALA A 136 21.16 -11.27 0.43
CA ALA A 136 21.85 -10.23 1.18
C ALA A 136 21.14 -8.88 1.11
N GLY A 137 20.60 -8.51 -0.05
CA GLY A 137 19.84 -7.27 -0.22
C GLY A 137 18.47 -7.32 0.47
N LEU A 138 17.80 -8.48 0.44
CA LEU A 138 16.55 -8.68 1.19
C LEU A 138 16.79 -8.48 2.69
N THR A 139 17.81 -9.14 3.24
CA THR A 139 18.19 -9.01 4.65
C THR A 139 18.49 -7.55 4.99
N ALA A 140 19.26 -6.84 4.16
CA ALA A 140 19.55 -5.43 4.38
C ALA A 140 18.30 -4.55 4.34
N ALA A 141 17.35 -4.82 3.44
CA ALA A 141 16.09 -4.09 3.37
C ALA A 141 15.21 -4.36 4.60
N MET A 142 15.08 -5.62 5.03
CA MET A 142 14.33 -5.97 6.24
C MET A 142 14.93 -5.37 7.51
N SER A 143 16.27 -5.37 7.65
CA SER A 143 16.95 -4.69 8.75
C SER A 143 16.64 -3.19 8.75
N ARG A 144 16.65 -2.52 7.59
CA ARG A 144 16.28 -1.10 7.50
C ARG A 144 14.85 -0.84 7.94
N PHE A 145 13.90 -1.72 7.58
CA PHE A 145 12.53 -1.61 8.07
C PHE A 145 12.46 -1.75 9.59
N ALA A 146 13.18 -2.72 10.17
CA ALA A 146 13.24 -2.93 11.61
C ALA A 146 13.86 -1.75 12.35
N ASP A 147 15.02 -1.27 11.90
CA ASP A 147 15.72 -0.13 12.50
C ASP A 147 14.90 1.17 12.39
N GLY A 148 14.12 1.31 11.30
CA GLY A 148 13.19 2.42 11.10
C GLY A 148 11.87 2.31 11.86
N GLY A 149 11.65 1.22 12.62
CA GLY A 149 10.43 0.99 13.40
C GLY A 149 9.20 0.65 12.55
N HIS A 150 9.39 0.26 11.30
CA HIS A 150 8.28 -0.06 10.40
C HIS A 150 7.66 -1.43 10.70
N ARG A 151 6.41 -1.60 10.30
CA ARG A 151 5.68 -2.88 10.38
C ARG A 151 4.84 -3.12 9.13
N PHE A 152 4.46 -4.36 8.90
CA PHE A 152 3.59 -4.78 7.80
C PHE A 152 2.38 -5.52 8.37
N VAL A 153 1.19 -4.94 8.23
CA VAL A 153 -0.08 -5.62 8.55
C VAL A 153 -0.53 -6.37 7.31
N VAL A 154 -0.59 -7.70 7.41
CA VAL A 154 -0.85 -8.57 6.26
C VAL A 154 -2.25 -9.16 6.30
N GLY A 155 -3.04 -8.87 5.27
CA GLY A 155 -4.31 -9.56 5.01
C GLY A 155 -4.13 -10.81 4.16
N GLY A 156 -4.69 -11.94 4.61
CA GLY A 156 -4.74 -13.20 3.86
C GLY A 156 -5.70 -13.16 2.67
N ARG A 157 -5.66 -14.20 1.81
CA ARG A 157 -6.55 -14.34 0.64
C ARG A 157 -6.93 -15.81 0.41
N VAL A 158 -8.14 -16.09 -0.08
CA VAL A 158 -8.48 -17.43 -0.62
C VAL A 158 -7.87 -17.63 -2.01
N SER A 159 -7.07 -18.69 -2.16
CA SER A 159 -6.70 -19.22 -3.47
C SER A 159 -7.73 -20.28 -3.90
N VAL A 160 -8.17 -20.21 -5.16
CA VAL A 160 -9.07 -21.22 -5.75
C VAL A 160 -8.41 -22.61 -5.81
N GLN A 161 -7.07 -22.67 -5.83
CA GLN A 161 -6.30 -23.91 -5.90
C GLN A 161 -5.91 -24.48 -4.52
N ASP A 162 -5.67 -23.62 -3.52
CA ASP A 162 -5.03 -24.02 -2.25
C ASP A 162 -5.87 -23.76 -0.98
N GLY A 163 -7.11 -23.28 -1.11
CA GLY A 163 -7.93 -22.86 0.03
C GLY A 163 -7.50 -21.50 0.60
N PHE A 164 -7.89 -21.19 1.85
CA PHE A 164 -7.49 -19.93 2.51
C PHE A 164 -5.96 -19.93 2.73
N ARG A 165 -5.25 -19.04 2.04
CA ARG A 165 -3.82 -18.78 2.28
C ARG A 165 -3.74 -17.75 3.40
N THR A 166 -3.59 -18.24 4.63
CA THR A 166 -3.26 -17.39 5.77
C THR A 166 -1.87 -16.79 5.57
N ALA A 167 -1.69 -15.54 5.97
CA ALA A 167 -0.36 -14.92 5.99
C ALA A 167 0.58 -15.53 7.05
N GLU A 168 0.09 -16.48 7.86
CA GLU A 168 0.88 -17.29 8.79
C GLU A 168 1.82 -18.25 8.04
N ARG A 169 1.56 -18.49 6.75
CA ARG A 169 2.44 -19.25 5.85
C ARG A 169 3.51 -18.40 5.16
N LEU A 170 3.61 -17.11 5.46
CA LEU A 170 4.72 -16.30 4.98
C LEU A 170 6.03 -16.87 5.51
N ASP A 171 6.95 -17.18 4.60
CA ASP A 171 8.31 -17.62 4.94
C ASP A 171 9.15 -16.40 5.36
N VAL A 172 8.83 -15.86 6.54
CA VAL A 172 9.56 -14.75 7.14
C VAL A 172 10.75 -15.31 7.93
N PRO A 173 11.99 -14.88 7.65
CA PRO A 173 13.13 -15.23 8.48
C PRO A 173 12.89 -14.87 9.95
N GLU A 174 13.23 -15.75 10.88
CA GLU A 174 12.90 -15.62 12.31
C GLU A 174 13.19 -14.23 12.89
N GLN A 175 14.36 -13.69 12.58
CA GLN A 175 14.84 -12.38 13.03
C GLN A 175 13.97 -11.19 12.57
N PHE A 176 13.10 -11.37 11.58
CA PHE A 176 12.23 -10.35 11.01
C PHE A 176 10.75 -10.60 11.29
N ARG A 177 10.37 -11.68 12.01
CA ARG A 177 8.97 -12.00 12.28
C ARG A 177 8.21 -10.87 12.97
N SER A 178 8.87 -10.12 13.86
CA SER A 178 8.25 -8.98 14.56
C SER A 178 7.85 -7.82 13.64
N LEU A 179 8.37 -7.77 12.41
CA LEU A 179 7.94 -6.79 11.40
C LEU A 179 6.54 -7.06 10.88
N PHE A 180 6.07 -8.32 10.93
CA PHE A 180 4.85 -8.73 10.28
C PHE A 180 3.75 -9.00 11.31
N ILE A 181 2.64 -8.29 11.15
CA ILE A 181 1.41 -8.50 11.91
C ILE A 181 0.42 -9.16 10.97
N VAL A 182 0.28 -10.47 11.13
CA VAL A 182 -0.59 -11.27 10.29
C VAL A 182 -2.01 -11.23 10.84
N LEU A 183 -2.97 -10.80 10.03
CA LEU A 183 -4.39 -10.89 10.37
C LEU A 183 -4.87 -12.35 10.24
N SER A 184 -5.65 -12.81 11.23
CA SER A 184 -6.22 -14.15 11.21
C SER A 184 -7.33 -14.27 10.17
N GLU A 185 -7.67 -15.51 9.75
CA GLU A 185 -8.81 -15.75 8.86
C GLU A 185 -10.13 -15.22 9.44
N SER A 186 -10.30 -15.32 10.76
CA SER A 186 -11.50 -14.82 11.45
C SER A 186 -11.59 -13.29 11.46
N ASP A 187 -10.44 -12.60 11.40
CA ASP A 187 -10.42 -11.12 11.37
C ASP A 187 -10.60 -10.58 9.96
N PHE A 188 -10.06 -11.28 8.95
CA PHE A 188 -10.09 -10.81 7.57
C PHE A 188 -10.07 -11.98 6.56
N ARG A 189 -11.11 -12.04 5.72
CA ARG A 189 -11.21 -12.98 4.60
C ARG A 189 -11.82 -12.30 3.39
N VAL A 190 -11.10 -12.33 2.27
CA VAL A 190 -11.55 -11.73 1.00
C VAL A 190 -11.35 -12.71 -0.16
N ASP A 191 -12.43 -12.90 -0.92
CA ASP A 191 -12.50 -13.77 -2.10
C ASP A 191 -12.44 -12.96 -3.42
N LEU A 192 -12.29 -11.63 -3.34
CA LEU A 192 -12.31 -10.70 -4.48
C LEU A 192 -10.90 -10.18 -4.83
N SER A 193 -10.67 -9.91 -6.12
CA SER A 193 -9.51 -9.15 -6.60
C SER A 193 -9.85 -8.21 -7.73
N SER A 194 -9.15 -7.09 -7.83
CA SER A 194 -9.31 -6.13 -8.93
C SER A 194 -9.15 -6.77 -10.32
N THR A 195 -8.31 -7.80 -10.47
CA THR A 195 -8.15 -8.51 -11.75
C THR A 195 -9.44 -9.21 -12.17
N GLN A 196 -10.08 -9.93 -11.24
CA GLN A 196 -11.35 -10.59 -11.51
C GLN A 196 -12.46 -9.59 -11.81
N LEU A 197 -12.47 -8.42 -11.16
CA LEU A 197 -13.47 -7.38 -11.44
C LEU A 197 -13.32 -6.79 -12.85
N ARG A 198 -12.07 -6.57 -13.31
CA ARG A 198 -11.80 -6.11 -14.68
C ARG A 198 -12.24 -7.12 -15.74
N GLU A 199 -12.15 -8.42 -15.45
CA GLU A 199 -12.55 -9.49 -16.37
C GLU A 199 -14.04 -9.83 -16.28
N GLY A 200 -14.66 -9.65 -15.11
CA GLY A 200 -16.03 -10.05 -14.82
C GLY A 200 -17.10 -8.95 -14.96
N GLY A 201 -16.72 -7.69 -15.17
CA GLY A 201 -17.65 -6.58 -15.37
C GLY A 201 -18.46 -6.19 -14.13
N ALA A 202 -18.00 -6.57 -12.94
CA ALA A 202 -18.64 -6.17 -11.69
C ALA A 202 -18.29 -4.72 -11.32
N ASP A 203 -19.30 -3.98 -10.85
CA ASP A 203 -19.17 -2.55 -10.56
C ASP A 203 -18.15 -2.29 -9.42
N PRO A 204 -17.31 -1.25 -9.56
CA PRO A 204 -16.56 -0.69 -8.44
C PRO A 204 -17.50 -0.23 -7.33
N VAL A 205 -16.99 -0.16 -6.10
CA VAL A 205 -17.70 0.38 -4.93
C VAL A 205 -18.05 1.84 -5.15
#